data_AF-A0A062UDB8-F1
#
_entry.id   AF-A0A062UDB8-F1
#
_cell.length_a   1.000
_cell.length_b   1.000
_cell.length_c   1.000
_cell.angle_alpha   90.00
_cell.angle_beta   90.00
_cell.angle_gamma   90.00
#
_symmetry.space_group_name_H-M   'P 1'
#
loop_
_entity.id
_entity.type
_entity.pdbx_description
1 polymer ?
#
loop_
_entity_poly.entity_id
_entity_poly.type
_entity_poly.pdbx_seq_one_letter_code
_entity_poly.pdbx_strand_id
1 'polypeptide(L)'
;MMQEFEGRVSAQRDAYPGYPRVGTTYMSFSPDHGFQVTYYESESRSWLWYGGNDIALPAEWKLEKKDVDETGAHQLAGDQTLICWKYGANTYNSSTVTTGGKFQCTALVNALQVTVSSLDGDPFNLSSGAVPYVREKCDAPDEFVIQTDTTLYSNVGIEDCM
;
A
#
# COMPACT_ATOMS: atom_id res chain seq x y z
N MET A 1 1.94 -14.04 -20.35
CA MET A 1 2.79 -13.00 -19.70
C MET A 1 2.11 -11.63 -19.65
N MET A 2 1.91 -10.90 -20.76
CA MET A 2 1.26 -9.56 -20.70
C MET A 2 -0.27 -9.63 -20.45
N GLN A 3 -0.97 -10.54 -21.13
CA GLN A 3 -2.41 -10.75 -20.92
C GLN A 3 -2.75 -11.27 -19.51
N GLU A 4 -1.88 -12.09 -18.92
CA GLU A 4 -2.05 -12.55 -17.53
C GLU A 4 -1.83 -11.42 -16.52
N PHE A 5 -0.88 -10.52 -16.79
CA PHE A 5 -0.67 -9.32 -15.99
C PHE A 5 -1.89 -8.39 -16.07
N GLU A 6 -2.39 -8.10 -17.26
CA GLU A 6 -3.59 -7.28 -17.46
C GLU A 6 -4.83 -7.90 -16.80
N GLY A 7 -5.00 -9.22 -16.91
CA GLY A 7 -6.07 -9.95 -16.24
C GLY A 7 -6.02 -9.85 -14.72
N ARG A 8 -4.83 -9.97 -14.12
CA ARG A 8 -4.64 -9.79 -12.66
C ARG A 8 -4.90 -8.36 -12.21
N VAL A 9 -4.45 -7.36 -12.98
CA VAL A 9 -4.75 -5.95 -12.70
C VAL A 9 -6.25 -5.69 -12.74
N SER A 10 -6.95 -6.24 -13.74
CA SER A 10 -8.41 -6.12 -13.82
C SER A 10 -9.09 -6.73 -12.61
N ALA A 11 -8.74 -7.97 -12.24
CA ALA A 11 -9.32 -8.65 -11.09
C ALA A 11 -9.06 -7.90 -9.77
N GLN A 12 -7.89 -7.28 -9.61
CA GLN A 12 -7.57 -6.42 -8.47
C GLN A 12 -8.40 -5.14 -8.43
N ARG A 13 -8.64 -4.50 -9.58
CA ARG A 13 -9.54 -3.33 -9.66
C ARG A 13 -10.99 -3.70 -9.33
N ASP A 14 -11.42 -4.90 -9.69
CA ASP A 14 -12.74 -5.42 -9.34
C ASP A 14 -12.86 -5.77 -7.85
N ALA A 15 -11.79 -6.31 -7.25
CA ALA A 15 -11.73 -6.62 -5.81
C ALA A 15 -11.67 -5.35 -4.93
N TYR A 16 -10.98 -4.30 -5.39
CA TYR A 16 -10.81 -3.04 -4.66
C TYR A 16 -11.26 -1.83 -5.52
N PRO A 17 -12.57 -1.70 -5.78
CA PRO A 17 -13.09 -0.64 -6.62
C PRO A 17 -12.81 0.74 -6.01
N GLY A 18 -12.19 1.61 -6.81
CA GLY A 18 -11.87 2.98 -6.40
C GLY A 18 -10.65 3.11 -5.49
N TYR A 19 -9.76 2.12 -5.44
CA TYR A 19 -8.50 2.22 -4.70
C TYR A 19 -7.64 3.43 -5.14
N PRO A 20 -7.06 4.19 -4.18
CA PRO A 20 -7.38 4.21 -2.75
C PRO A 20 -8.66 5.01 -2.48
N ARG A 21 -9.52 4.50 -1.58
CA ARG A 21 -10.74 5.19 -1.16
C ARG A 21 -10.58 5.79 0.24
N VAL A 22 -10.99 7.04 0.40
CA VAL A 22 -11.10 7.70 1.72
C VAL A 22 -12.06 6.94 2.63
N GLY A 23 -11.76 6.90 3.93
CA GLY A 23 -12.52 6.15 4.93
C GLY A 23 -12.35 4.64 4.77
N THR A 24 -11.21 4.17 4.23
CA THR A 24 -10.94 2.74 4.04
C THR A 24 -9.54 2.40 4.54
N THR A 25 -9.43 1.26 5.23
CA THR A 25 -8.17 0.68 5.69
C THR A 25 -7.79 -0.46 4.77
N TYR A 26 -6.59 -0.42 4.19
CA TYR A 26 -6.07 -1.47 3.32
C TYR A 26 -4.91 -2.19 3.96
N MET A 27 -4.82 -3.50 3.73
CA MET A 27 -3.64 -4.29 4.04
C MET A 27 -2.91 -4.61 2.74
N SER A 28 -1.61 -4.38 2.72
CA SER A 28 -0.71 -4.75 1.63
C SER A 28 0.39 -5.68 2.11
N PHE A 29 1.02 -6.39 1.18
CA PHE A 29 2.14 -7.28 1.46
C PHE A 29 3.31 -7.03 0.51
N SER A 30 4.54 -7.00 1.02
CA SER A 30 5.74 -7.17 0.20
C SER A 30 6.75 -8.11 0.86
N PRO A 31 7.59 -8.82 0.08
CA PRO A 31 8.60 -9.71 0.65
C PRO A 31 9.58 -9.02 1.62
N ASP A 32 9.92 -7.75 1.36
CA ASP A 32 10.87 -7.00 2.20
C ASP A 32 10.23 -6.55 3.52
N HIS A 33 8.97 -6.10 3.48
CA HIS A 33 8.32 -5.42 4.59
C HIS A 33 7.28 -6.28 5.33
N GLY A 34 6.84 -7.38 4.74
CA GLY A 34 5.71 -8.15 5.23
C GLY A 34 4.38 -7.42 5.06
N PHE A 35 3.45 -7.67 5.98
CA PHE A 35 2.13 -7.03 5.97
C PHE A 35 2.20 -5.57 6.48
N GLN A 36 1.61 -4.65 5.74
CA GLN A 36 1.49 -3.24 6.10
C GLN A 36 0.02 -2.83 6.07
N VAL A 37 -0.41 -2.02 7.04
CA VAL A 37 -1.80 -1.54 7.13
C VAL A 37 -1.84 -0.03 6.95
N THR A 38 -2.61 0.45 5.98
CA THR A 38 -2.77 1.87 5.68
C THR A 38 -4.23 2.29 5.78
N TYR A 39 -4.54 3.23 6.67
CA TYR A 39 -5.85 3.89 6.72
C TYR A 39 -5.82 5.21 5.94
N TYR A 40 -6.72 5.41 4.99
CA TYR A 40 -6.88 6.67 4.26
C TYR A 40 -7.98 7.52 4.91
N GLU A 41 -7.60 8.41 5.82
CA GLU A 41 -8.55 9.23 6.59
C GLU A 41 -9.25 10.30 5.73
N SER A 42 -8.52 10.96 4.85
CA SER A 42 -9.03 12.02 3.96
C SER A 42 -8.21 12.12 2.68
N GLU A 43 -8.59 12.98 1.74
CA GLU A 43 -7.90 13.21 0.46
C GLU A 43 -6.41 13.58 0.56
N SER A 44 -5.93 13.97 1.75
CA SER A 44 -4.53 14.35 1.97
C SER A 44 -3.92 13.78 3.25
N ARG A 45 -4.62 12.87 3.93
CA ARG A 45 -4.18 12.26 5.18
C ARG A 45 -4.38 10.75 5.17
N SER A 46 -3.31 10.05 5.50
CA SER A 46 -3.32 8.61 5.75
C SER A 46 -2.43 8.26 6.93
N TRP A 47 -2.63 7.04 7.44
CA TRP A 47 -1.96 6.51 8.62
C TRP A 47 -1.40 5.14 8.31
N LEU A 48 -0.10 4.97 8.51
CA LEU A 48 0.60 3.71 8.26
C LEU A 48 0.91 3.01 9.59
N TRP A 49 0.36 1.81 9.75
CA TRP A 49 0.76 0.85 10.77
C TRP A 49 1.74 -0.15 10.16
N TYR A 50 3.01 0.19 10.31
CA TYR A 50 4.16 -0.54 9.79
C TYR A 50 4.73 -1.48 10.87
N GLY A 51 5.23 -2.65 10.46
CA GLY A 51 5.83 -3.62 11.39
C GLY A 51 7.01 -3.03 12.16
N GLY A 52 7.06 -3.27 13.47
CA GLY A 52 8.07 -2.73 14.37
C GLY A 52 7.82 -1.31 14.88
N ASN A 53 6.82 -0.58 14.35
CA ASN A 53 6.46 0.73 14.88
C ASN A 53 5.51 0.60 16.08
N ASP A 54 5.74 1.45 17.09
CA ASP A 54 4.91 1.62 18.27
C ASP A 54 3.87 2.75 18.13
N ILE A 55 3.83 3.39 16.96
CA ILE A 55 2.89 4.44 16.60
C ILE A 55 2.37 4.26 15.17
N ALA A 56 1.18 4.80 14.91
CA ALA A 56 0.65 4.91 13.55
C ALA A 56 1.27 6.14 12.90
N LEU A 57 2.00 5.96 11.80
CA LEU A 57 2.72 7.04 11.16
C LEU A 57 1.77 7.89 10.28
N PRO A 58 1.60 9.19 10.58
CA PRO A 58 0.83 10.06 9.70
C PRO A 58 1.61 10.35 8.41
N ALA A 59 0.87 10.40 7.30
CA ALA A 59 1.40 10.80 5.99
C ALA A 59 0.50 11.85 5.33
N GLU A 60 1.13 12.79 4.64
CA GLU A 60 0.48 13.43 3.50
C GLU A 60 0.45 12.42 2.36
N TRP A 61 -0.67 12.29 1.65
CA TRP A 61 -0.72 11.49 0.42
C TRP A 61 -1.42 12.23 -0.70
N LYS A 62 -1.19 11.79 -1.93
CA LYS A 62 -1.82 12.32 -3.14
C LYS A 62 -1.75 11.33 -4.29
N LEU A 63 -2.62 11.52 -5.26
CA LEU A 63 -2.50 10.95 -6.60
C LEU A 63 -1.94 12.00 -7.56
N GLU A 64 -0.97 11.62 -8.39
CA GLU A 64 -0.39 12.48 -9.42
C GLU A 64 -0.50 11.80 -10.79
N LYS A 65 -0.92 12.54 -11.81
CA LYS A 65 -0.81 12.05 -13.20
C LYS A 65 0.59 12.37 -13.69
N LYS A 66 1.30 11.37 -14.17
CA LYS A 66 2.62 11.53 -14.80
C LYS A 66 2.42 11.69 -16.32
N ASP A 67 2.89 12.79 -16.87
CA ASP A 67 3.03 12.94 -18.31
C ASP A 67 4.09 11.95 -18.83
N VAL A 68 3.79 11.28 -19.94
CA VAL A 68 4.71 10.37 -20.63
C VAL A 68 5.94 11.16 -21.04
N ASP A 69 7.14 10.73 -20.64
CA ASP A 69 8.36 11.37 -21.14
C ASP A 69 8.60 11.05 -22.63
N GLU A 70 9.42 11.89 -23.26
CA GLU A 70 9.74 11.91 -24.68
C GLU A 70 10.42 10.63 -25.19
N THR A 71 10.81 9.72 -24.29
CA THR A 71 11.55 8.50 -24.61
C THR A 71 10.64 7.31 -24.92
N GLY A 72 9.33 7.42 -24.67
CA GLY A 72 8.39 6.33 -24.91
C GLY A 72 8.67 5.07 -24.10
N ALA A 73 9.48 5.17 -23.03
CA ALA A 73 9.77 4.04 -22.16
C ALA A 73 8.53 3.69 -21.34
N HIS A 74 7.77 2.72 -21.85
CA HIS A 74 6.69 2.04 -21.14
C HIS A 74 7.21 1.43 -19.84
N GLN A 75 6.97 2.08 -18.70
CA GLN A 75 6.73 1.32 -17.48
C GLN A 75 5.31 0.79 -17.55
N LEU A 76 5.15 -0.38 -18.20
CA LEU A 76 3.93 -1.20 -18.26
C LEU A 76 2.66 -0.43 -18.64
N ALA A 77 2.21 -0.61 -19.89
CA ALA A 77 0.98 -0.04 -20.42
C ALA A 77 -0.18 -0.07 -19.40
N GLY A 78 -0.71 1.11 -19.02
CA GLY A 78 -2.06 1.20 -18.47
C GLY A 78 -2.33 2.30 -17.46
N ASP A 79 -1.39 2.63 -16.56
CA ASP A 79 -1.69 3.59 -15.48
C ASP A 79 -0.59 4.65 -15.32
N GLN A 80 -0.90 5.86 -15.80
CA GLN A 80 -0.07 7.05 -15.64
C GLN A 80 -0.23 7.69 -14.26
N THR A 81 -1.02 7.09 -13.38
CA THR A 81 -1.27 7.62 -12.05
C THR A 81 -0.21 7.08 -11.08
N LEU A 82 0.47 8.00 -10.41
CA LEU A 82 1.30 7.71 -9.26
C LEU A 82 0.50 7.92 -7.99
N ILE A 83 0.75 7.09 -6.99
CA ILE A 83 0.36 7.34 -5.61
C ILE A 83 1.61 7.71 -4.83
N CYS A 84 1.52 8.78 -4.05
CA CYS A 84 2.65 9.35 -3.32
C CYS A 84 2.32 9.51 -1.85
N TRP A 85 3.28 9.19 -0.97
CA TRP A 85 3.20 9.45 0.46
C TRP A 85 4.39 10.27 0.92
N LYS A 86 4.16 11.16 1.87
CA LYS A 86 5.18 11.94 2.56
C LYS A 86 4.97 11.78 4.06
N TYR A 87 5.82 10.96 4.65
CA TYR A 87 5.95 10.79 6.09
C TYR A 87 6.77 11.93 6.71
N GLY A 88 6.69 12.10 8.03
CA GLY A 88 7.39 13.17 8.75
C GLY A 88 8.91 13.16 8.52
N ALA A 89 9.57 14.32 8.59
CA ALA A 89 11.01 14.43 8.34
C ALA A 89 11.89 13.61 9.30
N ASN A 90 11.36 13.25 10.47
CA ASN A 90 12.06 12.48 11.50
C ASN A 90 11.84 10.96 11.38
N THR A 91 11.15 10.48 10.34
CA THR A 91 10.99 9.04 10.10
C THR A 91 12.15 8.50 9.27
N TYR A 92 12.52 7.24 9.47
CA TYR A 92 13.57 6.56 8.72
C TYR A 92 13.09 5.19 8.26
N ASN A 93 13.22 4.89 6.97
CA ASN A 93 12.97 3.56 6.41
C ASN A 93 14.31 2.84 6.25
N SER A 94 14.52 1.76 7.01
CA SER A 94 15.75 0.98 7.02
C SER A 94 15.96 0.16 5.74
N SER A 95 14.89 -0.26 5.06
CA SER A 95 15.01 -1.04 3.82
C SER A 95 15.48 -0.18 2.65
N THR A 96 15.08 1.09 2.60
CA THR A 96 15.50 2.02 1.53
C THR A 96 16.65 2.94 1.94
N VAL A 97 17.02 2.97 3.22
CA VAL A 97 18.04 3.86 3.78
C VAL A 97 17.70 5.33 3.52
N THR A 98 16.42 5.68 3.64
CA THR A 98 15.92 7.04 3.37
C THR A 98 15.21 7.64 4.58
N THR A 99 15.45 8.93 4.82
CA THR A 99 14.65 9.73 5.75
C THR A 99 13.38 10.27 5.09
N GLY A 100 12.36 10.54 5.92
CA GLY A 100 11.10 11.12 5.48
C GLY A 100 11.20 12.59 5.08
N GLY A 101 10.05 13.27 4.99
CA GLY A 101 9.96 14.69 4.68
C GLY A 101 9.86 15.04 3.18
N LYS A 102 9.96 14.04 2.30
CA LYS A 102 9.71 14.17 0.86
C LYS A 102 8.64 13.18 0.41
N PHE A 103 7.95 13.51 -0.69
CA PHE A 103 7.06 12.54 -1.32
C PHE A 103 7.87 11.40 -1.94
N GLN A 104 7.45 10.19 -1.63
CA GLN A 104 7.90 8.95 -2.25
C GLN A 104 6.70 8.38 -3.02
N CYS A 105 6.90 8.13 -4.31
CA CYS A 105 5.84 7.77 -5.23
C CYS A 105 6.09 6.40 -5.86
N THR A 106 5.01 5.67 -6.13
CA THR A 106 5.00 4.46 -6.95
C THR A 106 3.82 4.51 -7.92
N ALA A 107 3.85 3.68 -8.97
CA ALA A 107 2.69 3.54 -9.85
C ALA A 107 1.49 3.02 -9.06
N LEU A 108 0.32 3.63 -9.27
CA LEU A 108 -0.92 3.26 -8.56
C LEU A 108 -1.24 1.78 -8.74
N VAL A 109 -1.04 1.27 -9.95
CA VAL A 109 -1.22 -0.17 -10.26
C VAL A 109 -0.32 -1.06 -9.42
N ASN A 110 0.92 -0.66 -9.14
CA ASN A 110 1.83 -1.45 -8.30
C ASN A 110 1.35 -1.47 -6.84
N ALA A 111 0.89 -0.33 -6.31
CA ALA A 111 0.34 -0.25 -4.95
C ALA A 111 -0.95 -1.08 -4.81
N LEU A 112 -1.82 -1.04 -5.82
CA LEU A 112 -3.02 -1.86 -5.86
C LEU A 112 -2.68 -3.35 -5.91
N GLN A 113 -1.75 -3.76 -6.76
CA GLN A 113 -1.41 -5.18 -6.95
C GLN A 113 -0.81 -5.88 -5.72
N VAL A 114 -0.31 -5.12 -4.75
CA VAL A 114 0.20 -5.64 -3.49
C VAL A 114 -0.83 -5.55 -2.36
N THR A 115 -2.02 -5.03 -2.64
CA THR A 115 -3.14 -4.97 -1.71
C THR A 115 -3.80 -6.36 -1.62
N VAL A 116 -3.92 -6.85 -0.40
CA VAL A 116 -4.38 -8.22 -0.11
C VAL A 116 -5.66 -8.24 0.72
N SER A 117 -6.07 -7.11 1.29
CA SER A 117 -7.36 -6.98 1.98
C SER A 117 -7.77 -5.52 2.20
N SER A 118 -9.02 -5.29 2.54
CA SER A 118 -9.56 -3.97 2.90
C SER A 118 -10.68 -4.05 3.91
N LEU A 119 -10.80 -3.03 4.76
CA LEU A 119 -11.85 -2.82 5.74
C LEU A 119 -12.42 -1.40 5.61
N ASP A 120 -13.73 -1.24 5.79
CA ASP A 120 -14.36 0.07 5.85
C ASP A 120 -13.99 0.78 7.17
N GLY A 121 -13.72 2.08 7.09
CA GLY A 121 -13.41 2.93 8.24
C GLY A 121 -12.00 2.76 8.80
N ASP A 122 -11.87 3.09 10.09
CA ASP A 122 -10.65 3.03 10.90
C ASP A 122 -10.82 2.03 12.07
N PRO A 123 -10.92 0.72 11.79
CA PRO A 123 -11.21 -0.28 12.82
C PRO A 123 -10.12 -0.38 13.90
N PHE A 124 -8.90 0.05 13.58
CA PHE A 124 -7.75 0.02 14.50
C PHE A 124 -7.49 1.37 15.16
N ASN A 125 -8.33 2.39 14.90
CA ASN A 125 -8.18 3.74 15.43
C ASN A 125 -6.80 4.36 15.12
N LEU A 126 -6.24 4.07 13.93
CA LEU A 126 -4.91 4.54 13.50
C LEU A 126 -4.86 6.07 13.41
N SER A 127 -5.99 6.72 13.14
CA SER A 127 -6.11 8.18 13.12
C SER A 127 -5.82 8.85 14.46
N SER A 128 -5.80 8.10 15.57
CA SER A 128 -5.35 8.63 16.86
C SER A 128 -3.83 8.75 16.97
N GLY A 129 -3.08 8.22 16.01
CA GLY A 129 -1.61 8.09 16.06
C GLY A 129 -1.11 6.93 16.91
N ALA A 130 -2.00 6.17 17.55
CA ALA A 130 -1.66 4.96 18.30
C ALA A 130 -1.82 3.72 17.41
N VAL A 131 -1.11 2.65 17.78
CA VAL A 131 -1.35 1.32 17.22
C VAL A 131 -1.94 0.41 18.29
N PRO A 132 -2.78 -0.57 17.92
CA PRO A 132 -3.28 -1.57 18.86
C PRO A 132 -2.14 -2.33 19.56
N TYR A 133 -1.08 -2.64 18.81
CA TYR A 133 0.14 -3.29 19.28
C TYR A 133 1.28 -3.12 18.26
N VAL A 134 2.51 -3.43 18.65
CA VAL A 134 3.66 -3.47 17.73
C VAL A 134 3.57 -4.75 16.91
N ARG A 135 3.48 -4.61 15.59
CA ARG A 135 3.34 -5.75 14.67
C ARG A 135 4.68 -6.35 14.26
N GLU A 136 4.68 -7.64 14.02
CA GLU A 136 5.79 -8.35 13.36
C GLU A 136 5.60 -8.40 11.84
N LYS A 137 6.63 -8.82 11.11
CA LYS A 137 6.61 -8.89 9.64
C LYS A 137 5.43 -9.72 9.08
N CYS A 138 5.19 -10.89 9.66
CA CYS A 138 4.19 -11.86 9.19
C CYS A 138 2.90 -11.87 10.02
N ASP A 139 2.60 -10.77 10.69
CA ASP A 139 1.45 -10.69 11.60
C ASP A 139 0.33 -9.88 10.95
N ALA A 140 -0.63 -10.58 10.34
CA ALA A 140 -1.84 -10.01 9.78
C ALA A 140 -2.94 -9.95 10.85
N PRO A 141 -3.55 -8.78 11.13
CA PRO A 141 -4.68 -8.71 12.05
C PRO A 141 -5.85 -9.59 11.60
N ASP A 142 -6.49 -10.28 12.53
CA ASP A 142 -7.57 -11.25 12.30
C ASP A 142 -8.80 -10.66 11.58
N GLU A 143 -8.98 -9.33 11.67
CA GLU A 143 -10.06 -8.62 10.98
C GLU A 143 -9.92 -8.67 9.45
N PHE A 144 -8.71 -8.88 8.93
CA PHE A 144 -8.49 -8.96 7.49
C PHE A 144 -8.69 -10.37 6.95
N VAL A 145 -9.51 -10.47 5.90
CA VAL A 145 -9.56 -11.67 5.04
C VAL A 145 -8.57 -11.48 3.90
N ILE A 146 -7.47 -12.23 3.92
CA ILE A 146 -6.39 -12.14 2.93
C ILE A 146 -6.84 -12.79 1.60
N GLN A 147 -6.71 -12.03 0.52
CA GLN A 147 -6.97 -12.47 -0.85
C GLN A 147 -5.64 -12.48 -1.61
N THR A 148 -5.13 -13.67 -1.97
CA THR A 148 -3.84 -13.83 -2.65
C THR A 148 -3.96 -14.12 -4.14
N ASP A 149 -5.10 -14.68 -4.58
CA ASP A 149 -5.35 -15.20 -5.93
C ASP A 149 -5.10 -14.20 -7.07
N THR A 150 -5.19 -12.90 -6.79
CA THR A 150 -5.10 -11.82 -7.79
C THR A 150 -3.90 -10.89 -7.59
N THR A 151 -3.14 -11.07 -6.51
CA THR A 151 -2.01 -10.19 -6.13
C THR A 151 -0.78 -10.47 -6.96
N LEU A 152 0.13 -9.51 -7.15
CA LEU A 152 1.40 -9.71 -7.86
C LEU A 152 2.26 -10.84 -7.26
N TYR A 153 2.19 -11.00 -5.94
CA TYR A 153 2.99 -11.94 -5.15
C TYR A 153 2.26 -13.23 -4.82
N SER A 154 1.25 -13.62 -5.61
CA SER A 154 0.39 -14.78 -5.35
C SER A 154 1.10 -16.12 -5.09
N ASN A 155 2.44 -16.21 -5.19
CA ASN A 155 3.22 -17.41 -4.83
C ASN A 155 4.63 -17.12 -4.24
N VAL A 156 5.01 -15.88 -3.88
CA VAL A 156 6.38 -15.60 -3.38
C VAL A 156 6.34 -14.71 -2.14
N GLY A 157 6.67 -15.31 -0.99
CA GLY A 157 6.89 -14.64 0.28
C GLY A 157 5.65 -14.48 1.16
N ILE A 158 4.44 -14.40 0.59
CA ILE A 158 3.22 -14.33 1.42
C ILE A 158 2.91 -15.67 2.09
N GLU A 159 3.19 -16.79 1.40
CA GLU A 159 3.11 -18.14 1.96
C GLU A 159 4.08 -18.34 3.14
N ASP A 160 5.22 -17.64 3.17
CA ASP A 160 6.12 -17.69 4.33
C ASP A 160 5.54 -16.99 5.57
N CYS A 161 4.46 -16.21 5.38
CA CYS A 161 3.73 -15.51 6.42
C CYS A 161 2.31 -16.07 6.67
N MET A 162 1.90 -17.14 5.97
CA MET A 162 0.59 -17.80 6.12
C MET A 162 0.76 -19.23 6.66
#